data_AF-A0A7K3DTF2-F1
#
_entry.id   AF-A0A7K3DTF2-F1
#
_cell.length_a   1.000
_cell.length_b   1.000
_cell.length_c   1.000
_cell.angle_alpha   90.00
_cell.angle_beta   90.00
_cell.angle_gamma   90.00
#
_symmetry.space_group_name_H-M   'P 1'
#
loop_
_entity.id
_entity.type
_entity.pdbx_description
1 polymer ?
#
loop_
_entity_poly.entity_id
_entity_poly.type
_entity_poly.pdbx_seq_one_letter_code
_entity_poly.pdbx_strand_id
1 'polypeptide(L)'
;MTTQTMNAAALTDQAAETIRSLNYATLPEASGLAFPGDAYSTVGNLSMLAMRLPQALHQVQAFIDRQHESGDLYSDQGPDDLSARIASLRAATDDAARAAHTLYAALEQAHVALSPIGARGHDLDDEEDEFDYCDRCEEEGETGEVYPHCCRCGADGSGERPDCLCD
;
A
#
# COMPACT_ATOMS: atom_id res chain seq x y z
N MET A 1 -3.04 -21.85 -22.12
CA MET A 1 -3.87 -21.02 -21.23
C MET A 1 -4.30 -19.81 -22.04
N THR A 2 -5.56 -19.75 -22.45
CA THR A 2 -6.15 -18.58 -23.11
C THR A 2 -6.47 -17.56 -22.02
N THR A 3 -5.72 -16.47 -21.96
CA THR A 3 -6.04 -15.34 -21.09
C THR A 3 -7.34 -14.72 -21.58
N GLN A 4 -8.44 -14.93 -20.87
CA GLN A 4 -9.70 -14.27 -21.19
C GLN A 4 -9.54 -12.78 -20.89
N THR A 5 -9.64 -11.93 -21.90
CA THR A 5 -9.59 -10.48 -21.74
C THR A 5 -10.85 -10.02 -21.00
N MET A 6 -10.69 -9.60 -19.75
CA MET A 6 -11.78 -8.99 -18.98
C MET A 6 -12.05 -7.57 -19.47
N ASN A 7 -13.33 -7.22 -19.67
CA ASN A 7 -13.73 -5.84 -19.94
C ASN A 7 -13.84 -5.02 -18.64
N ALA A 8 -14.01 -3.70 -18.76
CA ALA A 8 -14.08 -2.80 -17.61
C ALA A 8 -15.18 -3.19 -16.61
N ALA A 9 -16.35 -3.62 -17.08
CA ALA A 9 -17.46 -4.02 -16.22
C ALA A 9 -17.13 -5.28 -15.39
N ALA A 10 -16.50 -6.29 -16.02
CA ALA A 10 -16.06 -7.50 -15.31
C ALA A 10 -14.98 -7.19 -14.25
N LEU A 11 -14.06 -6.25 -14.54
CA LEU A 11 -13.06 -5.80 -13.58
C LEU A 11 -13.71 -5.08 -12.38
N THR A 12 -14.72 -4.24 -12.61
CA THR A 12 -15.43 -3.55 -11.53
C THR A 12 -16.28 -4.49 -10.69
N ASP A 13 -16.87 -5.52 -11.30
CA ASP A 13 -17.60 -6.57 -10.58
C ASP A 13 -16.66 -7.38 -9.68
N GLN A 14 -15.51 -7.79 -10.21
CA GLN A 14 -14.47 -8.46 -9.42
C GLN A 14 -13.94 -7.57 -8.28
N ALA A 15 -13.80 -6.26 -8.50
CA ALA A 15 -13.42 -5.33 -7.45
C ALA A 15 -14.48 -5.27 -6.33
N ALA A 16 -15.77 -5.24 -6.67
CA ALA A 16 -16.85 -5.27 -5.69
C ALA A 16 -16.85 -6.57 -4.87
N GLU A 17 -16.63 -7.72 -5.51
CA GLU A 17 -16.50 -9.01 -4.83
C GLU A 17 -15.26 -9.10 -3.94
N THR A 18 -14.18 -8.42 -4.33
CA THR A 18 -12.96 -8.31 -3.52
C THR A 18 -13.23 -7.47 -2.27
N ILE A 19 -13.95 -6.34 -2.38
CA ILE A 19 -14.38 -5.53 -1.23
C ILE A 19 -15.32 -6.32 -0.33
N ARG A 20 -16.24 -7.11 -0.89
CA ARG A 20 -17.10 -8.01 -0.09
C ARG A 20 -16.25 -8.99 0.71
N SER A 21 -15.24 -9.59 0.08
CA SER A 21 -14.32 -10.54 0.71
C SER A 21 -13.47 -9.88 1.79
N LEU A 22 -13.00 -8.65 1.56
CA LEU A 22 -12.34 -7.82 2.56
C LEU A 22 -13.24 -7.59 3.77
N ASN A 23 -14.49 -7.18 3.56
CA ASN A 23 -15.44 -6.93 4.65
C ASN A 23 -15.64 -8.17 5.53
N TYR A 24 -15.71 -9.36 4.92
CA TYR A 24 -15.77 -10.63 5.66
C TYR A 24 -14.48 -10.90 6.45
N ALA A 25 -13.31 -10.63 5.88
CA ALA A 25 -12.03 -10.81 6.56
C ALA A 25 -11.86 -9.87 7.77
N THR A 26 -12.52 -8.71 7.76
CA THR A 26 -12.47 -7.71 8.84
C THR A 26 -13.49 -7.93 9.97
N LEU A 27 -14.30 -9.00 9.93
CA LEU A 27 -15.24 -9.32 11.00
C LEU A 27 -14.50 -9.74 12.30
N PRO A 28 -15.06 -9.49 13.50
CA PRO A 28 -14.43 -9.83 14.77
C PRO A 28 -14.08 -11.32 14.92
N GLU A 29 -14.89 -12.21 14.35
CA GLU A 29 -14.68 -13.66 14.39
C GLU A 29 -13.73 -14.16 13.29
N ALA A 30 -13.33 -13.30 12.35
CA ALA A 30 -12.39 -13.63 11.29
C ALA A 30 -10.94 -13.36 11.70
N SER A 31 -9.98 -14.01 11.02
CA SER A 31 -8.55 -13.85 11.29
C SER A 31 -7.86 -12.81 10.40
N GLY A 32 -8.62 -11.94 9.70
CA GLY A 32 -8.07 -11.00 8.73
C GLY A 32 -7.43 -9.75 9.34
N LEU A 33 -7.60 -9.52 10.65
CA LEU A 33 -6.97 -8.46 11.42
C LEU A 33 -6.45 -9.04 12.75
N ALA A 34 -5.25 -9.59 12.75
CA ALA A 34 -4.62 -10.16 13.95
C ALA A 34 -3.86 -9.09 14.75
N PHE A 35 -3.25 -8.13 14.06
CA PHE A 35 -2.41 -7.09 14.62
C PHE A 35 -2.83 -5.69 14.15
N PRO A 36 -2.51 -4.62 14.91
CA PRO A 36 -2.66 -3.25 14.44
C PRO A 36 -1.96 -2.98 13.10
N GLY A 37 -0.85 -3.66 12.81
CA GLY A 37 -0.16 -3.60 11.52
C GLY A 37 -1.00 -4.09 10.33
N ASP A 38 -1.93 -5.02 10.56
CA ASP A 38 -2.87 -5.47 9.52
C ASP A 38 -3.88 -4.37 9.19
N ALA A 39 -4.36 -3.65 10.21
CA ALA A 39 -5.25 -2.50 10.03
C ALA A 39 -4.52 -1.37 9.30
N TYR A 40 -3.27 -1.08 9.67
CA TYR A 40 -2.41 -0.11 8.97
C TYR A 40 -2.31 -0.44 7.49
N SER A 41 -1.89 -1.67 7.16
CA SER A 41 -1.72 -2.12 5.77
C SER A 41 -3.05 -2.12 4.99
N THR A 42 -4.14 -2.52 5.64
CA THR A 42 -5.48 -2.52 5.04
C THR A 42 -5.93 -1.11 4.67
N VAL A 43 -5.78 -0.14 5.57
CA VAL A 43 -6.15 1.26 5.32
C VAL A 43 -5.26 1.88 4.23
N GLY A 44 -3.95 1.61 4.22
CA GLY A 44 -3.06 2.06 3.15
C GLY A 44 -3.45 1.50 1.78
N ASN A 45 -3.85 0.22 1.71
CA ASN A 45 -4.32 -0.37 0.46
C ASN A 45 -5.66 0.23 0.00
N LEU A 46 -6.58 0.53 0.92
CA LEU A 46 -7.82 1.23 0.60
C LEU A 46 -7.57 2.65 0.09
N SER A 47 -6.57 3.36 0.62
CA SER A 47 -6.20 4.70 0.14
C SER A 47 -5.75 4.65 -1.31
N MET A 48 -4.97 3.63 -1.68
CA MET A 48 -4.53 3.40 -3.06
C MET A 48 -5.70 3.12 -4.01
N LEU A 49 -6.75 2.41 -3.58
CA LEU A 49 -7.96 2.22 -4.38
C LEU A 49 -8.69 3.53 -4.61
N ALA A 50 -8.90 4.32 -3.55
CA ALA A 50 -9.54 5.62 -3.62
C ALA A 50 -8.79 6.59 -4.56
N MET A 51 -7.46 6.59 -4.51
CA MET A 51 -6.60 7.42 -5.36
C MET A 51 -6.72 7.07 -6.86
N ARG A 52 -6.99 5.80 -7.20
CA ARG A 52 -7.06 5.32 -8.60
C ARG A 52 -8.45 5.51 -9.24
N LEU A 53 -9.50 5.57 -8.43
CA LEU A 53 -10.88 5.66 -8.91
C LEU A 53 -11.16 6.88 -9.83
N PRO A 54 -10.64 8.10 -9.56
CA PRO A 54 -10.82 9.25 -10.45
C PRO A 54 -10.37 8.99 -11.89
N GLN A 55 -9.26 8.28 -12.08
CA GLN A 55 -8.74 7.97 -13.41
C GLN A 55 -9.73 7.09 -14.19
N ALA A 56 -10.28 6.06 -13.55
CA ALA A 56 -11.27 5.18 -14.19
C ALA A 56 -12.55 5.95 -14.56
N LEU A 57 -13.03 6.83 -13.68
CA LEU A 57 -14.20 7.67 -13.95
C LEU A 57 -13.98 8.61 -15.14
N HIS A 58 -12.82 9.29 -15.20
CA HIS A 58 -12.46 10.13 -16.34
C HIS A 58 -12.36 9.33 -17.65
N GLN A 59 -11.88 8.08 -17.60
CA GLN A 59 -11.82 7.22 -18.78
C GLN A 59 -13.21 6.82 -19.30
N VAL A 60 -14.17 6.55 -18.41
CA VAL A 60 -15.57 6.30 -18.78
C VAL A 60 -16.19 7.54 -19.43
N GLN A 61 -16.01 8.71 -18.82
CA GLN A 61 -16.49 9.98 -19.37
C GLN A 61 -15.90 10.24 -20.75
N ALA A 62 -14.58 10.12 -20.91
CA ALA A 62 -13.89 10.34 -22.17
C ALA A 62 -14.35 9.35 -23.26
N PHE A 63 -14.73 8.11 -22.89
CA PHE A 63 -15.32 7.17 -23.82
C PHE A 63 -16.68 7.64 -24.32
N ILE A 64 -17.59 8.06 -23.43
CA ILE A 64 -18.91 8.58 -23.82
C ILE A 64 -18.80 9.85 -24.65
N ASP A 65 -17.89 10.76 -24.28
CA ASP A 65 -17.66 12.00 -25.01
C ASP A 65 -17.21 11.73 -26.45
N ARG A 66 -16.29 10.79 -26.67
CA ARG A 66 -15.87 10.37 -28.02
C ARG A 66 -17.02 9.79 -28.84
N GLN A 67 -17.85 8.93 -28.23
CA GLN A 67 -19.02 8.35 -28.91
C GLN A 67 -20.07 9.42 -29.26
N HIS A 68 -20.20 10.46 -28.43
CA HIS A 68 -21.09 11.57 -28.72
C HIS A 68 -20.56 12.43 -29.89
N GLU A 69 -19.26 12.72 -29.88
CA GLU A 69 -18.59 13.49 -30.94
C GLU A 69 -18.61 12.78 -32.29
N SER A 70 -18.55 11.45 -32.32
CA SER A 70 -18.69 10.64 -33.54
C SER A 70 -20.14 10.51 -34.04
N GLY A 71 -21.14 10.92 -33.24
CA GLY A 71 -22.55 10.75 -33.55
C GLY A 71 -23.07 9.32 -33.36
N ASP A 72 -22.35 8.49 -32.59
CA ASP A 72 -22.71 7.08 -32.35
C ASP A 72 -23.76 6.90 -31.24
N LEU A 73 -24.11 7.99 -30.54
CA LEU A 73 -25.09 7.98 -29.45
C LEU A 73 -26.43 8.56 -29.92
N TYR A 74 -27.52 7.97 -29.43
CA TYR A 74 -28.86 8.51 -29.58
C TYR A 74 -29.61 8.38 -28.26
N SER A 75 -30.66 9.19 -28.10
CA SER A 75 -31.67 8.99 -27.06
C SER A 75 -33.02 8.77 -27.72
N ASP A 76 -33.80 7.83 -27.18
CA ASP A 76 -35.19 7.60 -27.58
C ASP A 76 -36.10 8.82 -27.34
N GLN A 77 -35.65 9.78 -26.53
CA GLN A 77 -36.35 11.02 -26.22
C GLN A 77 -35.88 12.22 -27.06
N GLY A 78 -34.96 12.00 -28.01
CA GLY A 78 -34.44 13.03 -28.92
C GLY A 78 -33.10 13.66 -28.49
N PRO A 79 -32.54 14.54 -29.33
CA PRO A 79 -31.16 15.06 -29.18
C PRO A 79 -30.94 15.96 -27.96
N ASP A 80 -31.96 16.73 -27.55
CA ASP A 80 -31.87 17.60 -26.37
C ASP A 80 -31.77 16.78 -25.08
N ASP A 81 -32.51 15.66 -24.99
CA ASP A 81 -32.42 14.73 -23.87
C ASP A 81 -31.05 14.01 -23.84
N LEU A 82 -30.52 13.59 -24.99
CA LEU A 82 -29.16 13.02 -25.07
C LEU A 82 -28.12 13.98 -24.49
N SER A 83 -28.16 15.25 -24.93
CA SER A 83 -27.24 16.29 -24.45
C SER A 83 -27.36 16.51 -22.94
N ALA A 84 -28.58 16.55 -22.42
CA ALA A 84 -28.84 16.68 -20.98
C ALA A 84 -28.33 15.49 -20.17
N ARG A 85 -28.47 14.26 -20.69
CA ARG A 85 -27.96 13.03 -20.04
C ARG A 85 -26.45 12.99 -19.99
N ILE A 86 -25.78 13.36 -21.08
CA ILE A 86 -24.31 13.42 -21.11
C ILE A 86 -23.81 14.48 -20.13
N ALA A 87 -24.43 15.66 -20.09
CA ALA A 87 -24.09 16.70 -19.12
C ALA A 87 -24.26 16.20 -17.66
N SER A 88 -25.36 15.47 -17.40
CA SER A 88 -25.63 14.89 -16.08
C SER A 88 -24.61 13.81 -15.69
N LEU A 89 -24.22 12.95 -16.64
CA LEU A 89 -23.16 11.96 -16.44
C LEU A 89 -21.84 12.64 -16.05
N ARG A 90 -21.41 13.65 -16.81
CA ARG A 90 -20.17 14.40 -16.54
C ARG A 90 -20.18 15.00 -15.13
N ALA A 91 -21.27 15.67 -14.76
CA ALA A 91 -21.41 16.26 -13.44
C ALA A 91 -21.30 15.20 -12.33
N ALA A 92 -21.99 14.07 -12.48
CA ALA A 92 -21.97 13.00 -11.50
C ALA A 92 -20.60 12.30 -11.39
N THR A 93 -19.89 12.09 -12.51
CA THR A 93 -18.55 11.50 -12.49
C THR A 93 -17.51 12.45 -11.90
N ASP A 94 -17.65 13.76 -12.14
CA ASP A 94 -16.81 14.78 -11.50
C ASP A 94 -17.05 14.86 -9.98
N ASP A 95 -18.31 14.78 -9.55
CA ASP A 95 -18.66 14.67 -8.12
C ASP A 95 -18.06 13.41 -7.49
N ALA A 96 -18.16 12.27 -8.16
CA ALA A 96 -17.59 11.01 -7.69
C ALA A 96 -16.06 11.07 -7.61
N ALA A 97 -15.39 11.70 -8.57
CA ALA A 97 -13.93 11.91 -8.53
C ALA A 97 -13.52 12.79 -7.35
N ARG A 98 -14.25 13.87 -7.07
CA ARG A 98 -14.03 14.71 -5.87
C ARG A 98 -14.25 13.94 -4.57
N ALA A 99 -15.29 13.11 -4.51
CA ALA A 99 -15.57 12.27 -3.35
C ALA A 99 -14.43 11.24 -3.13
N ALA A 100 -13.91 10.64 -4.20
CA ALA A 100 -12.78 9.71 -4.13
C ALA A 100 -11.50 10.39 -3.62
N HIS A 101 -11.22 11.63 -4.03
CA HIS A 101 -10.11 12.41 -3.48
C HIS A 101 -10.28 12.72 -1.99
N THR A 102 -11.51 13.06 -1.57
CA THR A 102 -11.82 13.27 -0.15
C THR A 102 -11.63 11.98 0.65
N LEU A 103 -12.08 10.85 0.11
CA LEU A 103 -11.91 9.54 0.71
C LEU A 103 -10.42 9.17 0.84
N TYR A 104 -9.63 9.39 -0.22
CA TYR A 104 -8.19 9.18 -0.18
C TYR A 104 -7.53 10.00 0.95
N ALA A 105 -7.82 11.29 1.04
CA ALA A 105 -7.25 12.16 2.08
C ALA A 105 -7.65 11.71 3.50
N ALA A 106 -8.89 11.24 3.69
CA ALA A 106 -9.34 10.71 4.98
C ALA A 106 -8.64 9.38 5.34
N LEU A 107 -8.45 8.50 4.35
CA LEU A 107 -7.74 7.23 4.54
C LEU A 107 -6.25 7.44 4.84
N GLU A 108 -5.59 8.40 4.19
CA GLU A 108 -4.21 8.77 4.53
C GLU A 108 -4.08 9.29 5.96
N GLN A 109 -5.02 10.11 6.43
CA GLN A 109 -5.04 10.57 7.82
C GLN A 109 -5.22 9.40 8.79
N ALA A 110 -6.11 8.46 8.49
CA ALA A 110 -6.28 7.25 9.28
C ALA A 110 -5.01 6.37 9.27
N HIS A 111 -4.37 6.22 8.12
CA HIS A 111 -3.12 5.47 7.95
C HIS A 111 -1.99 6.05 8.82
N VAL A 112 -1.83 7.38 8.81
CA VAL A 112 -0.89 8.10 9.68
C VAL A 112 -1.23 7.90 11.16
N ALA A 113 -2.51 7.98 11.54
CA ALA A 113 -2.95 7.78 12.92
C ALA A 113 -2.75 6.35 13.43
N LEU A 114 -2.73 5.35 12.53
CA LEU A 114 -2.44 3.95 12.86
C LEU A 114 -0.95 3.69 13.06
N SER A 115 -0.06 4.50 12.46
CA SER A 115 1.40 4.28 12.50
C SER A 115 2.00 4.07 13.91
N PRO A 116 1.62 4.81 14.96
CA PRO A 116 2.18 4.60 16.30
C PRO A 116 1.47 3.50 17.12
N ILE A 117 0.45 2.82 16.57
CA ILE A 117 -0.36 1.86 17.32
C ILE A 117 0.27 0.47 17.24
N GLY A 118 0.75 -0.04 18.38
CA GLY A 118 1.22 -1.42 18.55
C GLY A 118 0.34 -2.24 19.50
N ALA A 119 0.42 -3.57 19.41
CA ALA A 119 -0.23 -4.47 20.36
C ALA A 119 0.63 -4.62 21.63
N ARG A 120 -0.01 -4.72 22.81
CA ARG A 120 0.70 -5.05 24.06
C ARG A 120 0.72 -6.55 24.28
N GLY A 121 1.86 -7.09 24.72
CA GLY A 121 1.96 -8.50 25.14
C GLY A 121 1.81 -9.52 24.02
N HIS A 122 1.98 -9.08 22.76
CA HIS A 122 2.47 -9.99 21.74
C HIS A 122 3.97 -9.87 21.84
N ASP A 123 4.59 -10.86 22.48
CA ASP A 123 6.02 -10.89 22.64
C ASP A 123 6.65 -10.62 21.27
N LEU A 124 7.29 -9.46 21.17
CA LEU A 124 8.57 -9.44 20.51
C LEU A 124 9.41 -10.43 21.33
N ASP A 125 9.28 -11.71 21.00
CA ASP A 125 10.43 -12.60 20.95
C ASP A 125 11.32 -12.11 19.78
N ASP A 126 11.59 -10.80 19.74
CA ASP A 126 12.91 -10.31 19.48
C ASP A 126 13.67 -10.87 20.69
N GLU A 127 14.19 -12.09 20.54
CA GLU A 127 15.61 -12.24 20.79
C GLU A 127 16.21 -10.95 20.28
N GLU A 128 16.63 -10.08 21.20
CA GLU A 128 17.50 -8.98 20.86
C GLU A 128 18.67 -9.67 20.14
N ASP A 129 18.55 -9.85 18.82
CA ASP A 129 19.67 -9.78 17.91
C ASP A 129 20.18 -8.38 18.20
N GLU A 130 21.00 -8.33 19.25
CA GLU A 130 22.04 -7.38 19.50
C GLU A 130 22.77 -7.29 18.16
N PHE A 131 22.20 -6.49 17.27
CA PHE A 131 22.87 -5.99 16.11
C PHE A 131 24.04 -5.25 16.72
N ASP A 132 25.17 -5.95 16.76
CA ASP A 132 26.51 -5.48 17.06
C ASP A 132 26.80 -4.35 16.07
N TYR A 133 26.20 -3.20 16.36
CA TYR A 133 26.44 -1.96 15.67
C TYR A 133 27.84 -1.58 16.12
N CYS A 134 28.80 -2.06 15.33
CA CYS A 134 30.21 -1.77 15.48
C CYS A 134 30.38 -0.25 15.29
N ASP A 135 30.22 0.49 16.38
CA ASP A 135 30.39 1.93 16.43
C ASP A 135 31.84 2.22 16.02
N ARG A 136 31.99 2.72 14.79
CA ARG A 136 33.09 3.50 14.24
C ARG A 136 34.40 3.40 15.05
N CYS A 137 35.33 2.55 14.58
CA CYS A 137 36.74 2.59 15.00
C CYS A 137 37.41 3.88 14.49
N GLU A 138 37.33 4.96 15.26
CA GLU A 138 38.21 6.12 15.11
C GLU A 138 38.90 6.37 16.46
N GLU A 139 40.16 5.96 16.58
CA GLU A 139 41.22 6.86 17.05
C GLU A 139 42.62 6.36 16.69
N GLU A 140 43.44 7.33 16.29
CA GLU A 140 44.74 7.21 15.64
C GLU A 140 45.84 6.77 16.62
N GLY A 141 46.68 5.82 16.19
CA GLY A 141 47.99 5.56 16.80
C GLY A 141 49.11 5.99 15.86
N GLU A 142 50.10 6.71 16.39
CA GLU A 142 51.25 7.36 15.72
C GLU A 142 52.20 6.44 14.90
N THR A 143 51.81 5.22 14.58
CA THR A 143 52.61 4.28 13.78
C THR A 143 51.82 3.62 12.66
N GLY A 144 50.86 4.30 12.03
CA GLY A 144 50.41 4.01 10.65
C GLY A 144 49.97 2.57 10.30
N GLU A 145 49.73 1.68 11.25
CA GLU A 145 49.28 0.31 11.04
C GLU A 145 47.85 0.16 11.56
N VAL A 146 46.91 0.03 10.62
CA VAL A 146 45.49 -0.23 10.87
C VAL A 146 45.34 -1.73 11.10
N TYR A 147 45.09 -2.14 12.35
CA TYR A 147 44.70 -3.51 12.67
C TYR A 147 43.17 -3.58 12.82
N PRO A 148 42.46 -4.39 12.00
CA PRO A 148 41.05 -4.63 12.21
C PRO A 148 40.90 -5.59 13.39
N HIS A 149 40.68 -5.06 14.60
CA HIS A 149 40.20 -5.89 15.70
C HIS A 149 38.70 -6.15 15.47
N CYS A 150 38.41 -7.23 14.74
CA CYS A 150 37.06 -7.78 14.66
C CYS A 150 36.62 -8.23 16.05
N CYS A 151 35.37 -7.90 16.35
CA CYS A 151 34.59 -8.37 17.50
C CYS A 151 34.79 -9.87 17.77
N ARG A 152 34.72 -10.22 19.06
CA ARG A 152 34.52 -11.57 19.62
C ARG A 152 35.77 -12.45 19.80
N CYS A 153 36.65 -12.04 20.70
CA CYS A 153 37.47 -12.97 21.47
C CYS A 153 37.33 -12.63 22.96
N GLY A 154 36.59 -13.46 23.70
CA GLY A 154 36.53 -13.37 25.16
C GLY A 154 37.92 -13.68 25.72
N ALA A 155 38.69 -12.63 26.01
CA ALA A 155 40.03 -12.76 26.58
C ALA A 155 39.92 -12.74 28.11
N ASP A 156 39.83 -13.90 28.75
CA ASP A 156 40.08 -14.06 30.18
C ASP A 156 41.58 -14.21 30.47
N GLY A 157 42.41 -13.32 29.93
CA GLY A 157 43.77 -13.06 30.39
C GLY A 157 44.75 -14.25 30.50
N SER A 158 44.40 -15.43 30.00
CA SER A 158 45.27 -16.60 29.98
C SER A 158 45.78 -16.79 28.56
N GLY A 159 47.07 -16.50 28.38
CA GLY A 159 47.73 -16.69 27.10
C GLY A 159 47.68 -18.16 26.69
N GLU A 160 47.33 -18.37 25.42
CA GLU A 160 47.56 -19.55 24.55
C GLU A 160 46.28 -19.94 23.79
N ARG A 161 46.05 -19.38 22.59
CA ARG A 161 45.34 -20.09 21.50
C ARG A 161 45.86 -19.70 20.11
N PRO A 162 46.11 -20.66 19.20
CA PRO A 162 46.66 -20.44 17.87
C PRO A 162 45.65 -20.55 16.71
N ASP A 163 44.33 -20.41 16.92
CA ASP A 163 43.36 -20.63 15.84
C ASP A 163 42.29 -19.54 15.80
N CYS A 164 42.51 -18.53 14.96
CA CYS A 164 41.49 -17.61 14.48
C CYS A 164 41.53 -17.68 12.95
N LEU A 165 40.67 -18.50 12.35
CA LEU A 165 40.40 -18.49 10.92
C LEU A 165 39.03 -17.86 10.71
N CYS A 166 39.02 -16.78 9.95
CA CYS A 166 37.83 -16.15 9.43
C CYS A 166 37.35 -16.95 8.21
N ASP A 167 36.10 -17.43 8.23
CA ASP A 167 35.32 -17.73 7.03
C ASP A 167 34.05 -16.86 7.08
#